data_AF-A0A060XMG8-F1
#
_entry.id   AF-A0A060XMG8-F1
#
_cell.length_a   1.000
_cell.length_b   1.000
_cell.length_c   1.000
_cell.angle_alpha   90.00
_cell.angle_beta   90.00
_cell.angle_gamma   90.00
#
_symmetry.space_group_name_H-M   'P 1'
#
loop_
_entity.id
_entity.type
_entity.pdbx_description
1 polymer ?
#
loop_
_entity_poly.entity_id
_entity_poly.type
_entity_poly.pdbx_seq_one_letter_code
_entity_poly.pdbx_strand_id
1 'polypeptide(L)'
;MKPSRSGADSGICEGPSTGGAHHSNGEPSSSGSHPYSRTFSPHFHAFVELCLQRDPEKRPSASALIGHSFFKQIKRRPSEALPELFRPITPITGFESTQPQDIASVLASLESGLSHMDVDDWDF
;
A
#
# COMPACT_ATOMS: atom_id res chain seq x y z
N MET A 1 11.44 31.81 -68.83
CA MET A 1 12.74 32.05 -68.16
C MET A 1 12.64 31.61 -66.72
N LYS A 2 13.60 30.82 -66.23
CA LYS A 2 13.78 30.56 -64.79
C LYS A 2 14.70 31.64 -64.23
N PRO A 3 14.52 32.05 -62.96
CA PRO A 3 15.67 32.18 -62.10
C PRO A 3 15.53 31.30 -60.85
N SER A 4 16.55 30.48 -60.62
CA SER A 4 16.89 29.88 -59.34
C SER A 4 17.44 30.96 -58.40
N ARG A 5 17.18 30.82 -57.08
CA ARG A 5 18.23 30.90 -56.04
C ARG A 5 17.72 30.45 -54.67
N SER A 6 18.59 29.69 -54.02
CA SER A 6 18.47 28.97 -52.76
C SER A 6 18.59 29.90 -51.54
N GLY A 7 18.12 29.45 -50.37
CA GLY A 7 18.41 30.06 -49.07
C GLY A 7 17.50 29.51 -47.97
N ALA A 8 18.04 28.63 -47.13
CA ALA A 8 17.40 27.95 -46.01
C ALA A 8 17.45 28.75 -44.70
N ASP A 9 16.44 28.57 -43.85
CA ASP A 9 16.46 28.70 -42.37
C ASP A 9 15.17 28.02 -41.86
N SER A 10 15.16 26.76 -41.40
CA SER A 10 15.52 26.30 -40.05
C SER A 10 14.93 27.21 -38.97
N GLY A 11 14.18 26.80 -37.96
CA GLY A 11 13.72 25.53 -37.46
C GLY A 11 12.85 25.89 -36.25
N ILE A 12 11.74 25.20 -36.07
CA ILE A 12 10.88 25.39 -34.91
C ILE A 12 11.66 24.93 -33.67
N CYS A 13 11.96 25.87 -32.76
CA CYS A 13 12.54 25.55 -31.46
C CYS A 13 11.41 25.05 -30.55
N GLU A 14 11.01 23.80 -30.73
CA GLU A 14 10.37 23.02 -29.67
C GLU A 14 11.50 22.26 -28.97
N GLY A 15 12.12 22.92 -27.99
CA GLY A 15 13.13 22.32 -27.12
C GLY A 15 12.48 21.47 -26.03
N PRO A 16 13.05 20.30 -25.67
CA PRO A 16 12.44 19.33 -24.79
C PRO A 16 12.64 19.76 -23.33
N SER A 17 11.55 20.01 -22.60
CA SER A 17 11.62 19.93 -21.13
C SER A 17 11.45 18.48 -20.71
N THR A 18 12.54 17.72 -20.85
CA THR A 18 12.79 16.57 -19.98
C THR A 18 12.82 17.07 -18.55
N GLY A 19 11.92 16.60 -17.69
CA GLY A 19 12.07 16.83 -16.26
C GLY A 19 10.77 16.87 -15.50
N GLY A 20 10.33 15.68 -15.07
CA GLY A 20 9.46 15.53 -13.91
C GLY A 20 8.01 15.91 -14.16
N ALA A 21 7.14 14.91 -14.26
CA ALA A 21 5.81 15.05 -13.71
C ALA A 21 5.99 15.64 -12.30
N HIS A 22 5.55 16.89 -12.10
CA HIS A 22 5.42 17.43 -10.76
C HIS A 22 4.42 16.52 -10.06
N HIS A 23 4.93 15.66 -9.18
CA HIS A 23 4.11 14.98 -8.19
C HIS A 23 3.66 16.09 -7.23
N SER A 24 2.59 16.79 -7.59
CA SER A 24 1.98 17.80 -6.74
C SER A 24 1.43 17.07 -5.51
N ASN A 25 2.26 17.04 -4.47
CA ASN A 25 1.88 16.65 -3.14
C ASN A 25 1.02 17.78 -2.57
N GLY A 26 -0.29 17.54 -2.43
CA GLY A 26 -1.20 18.38 -1.66
C GLY A 26 -1.52 19.76 -2.24
N GLU A 27 -2.39 19.83 -3.24
CA GLU A 27 -3.29 20.98 -3.35
C GLU A 27 -4.58 20.62 -2.58
N PRO A 28 -5.03 21.43 -1.60
CA PRO A 28 -6.36 21.26 -1.03
C PRO A 28 -7.37 21.73 -2.09
N SER A 29 -7.85 20.80 -2.91
CA SER A 29 -8.96 21.09 -3.81
C SER A 29 -10.15 21.57 -2.99
N SER A 30 -10.44 22.86 -3.14
CA SER A 30 -11.50 23.59 -2.47
C SER A 30 -12.86 23.17 -3.05
N SER A 31 -13.26 21.93 -2.83
CA SER A 31 -14.63 21.44 -2.98
C SER A 31 -14.79 20.07 -2.29
N GLY A 32 -15.18 20.09 -1.01
CA GLY A 32 -15.74 18.92 -0.31
C GLY A 32 -14.88 17.64 -0.31
N SER A 33 -13.59 17.73 0.08
CA SER A 33 -12.74 16.53 0.12
C SER A 33 -13.33 15.51 1.11
N HIS A 34 -13.70 14.35 0.60
CA HIS A 34 -14.15 13.21 1.40
C HIS A 34 -13.08 12.89 2.46
N PRO A 35 -13.42 12.46 3.68
CA PRO A 35 -12.42 12.10 4.72
C PRO A 35 -11.44 11.00 4.30
N TYR A 36 -11.70 10.32 3.18
CA TYR A 36 -10.78 9.40 2.50
C TYR A 36 -9.82 10.09 1.52
N SER A 37 -9.68 11.42 1.47
CA SER A 37 -8.75 12.09 0.56
C SER A 37 -7.28 12.05 1.04
N ARG A 38 -6.98 11.27 2.09
CA ARG A 38 -5.64 10.86 2.52
C ARG A 38 -5.42 9.41 2.11
N THR A 39 -5.20 9.16 0.83
CA THR A 39 -5.42 7.82 0.28
C THR A 39 -4.19 7.16 -0.32
N PHE A 40 -4.21 5.84 -0.23
CA PHE A 40 -3.20 4.90 -0.70
C PHE A 40 -2.81 5.14 -2.18
N SER A 41 -1.81 4.40 -2.67
CA SER A 41 -1.38 4.56 -4.07
C SER A 41 -2.53 4.26 -5.05
N PRO A 42 -2.58 4.89 -6.23
CA PRO A 42 -3.60 4.59 -7.24
C PRO A 42 -3.68 3.10 -7.60
N HIS A 43 -2.52 2.42 -7.58
CA HIS A 43 -2.44 0.98 -7.80
C HIS A 43 -3.13 0.16 -6.71
N PHE A 44 -3.13 0.62 -5.46
CA PHE A 44 -3.89 -0.03 -4.40
C PHE A 44 -5.40 0.13 -4.63
N HIS A 45 -5.85 1.33 -4.99
CA HIS A 45 -7.26 1.57 -5.29
C HIS A 45 -7.76 0.69 -6.44
N ALA A 46 -7.03 0.64 -7.55
CA ALA A 46 -7.37 -0.23 -8.68
C ALA A 46 -7.40 -1.73 -8.29
N PHE A 47 -6.45 -2.18 -7.46
CA PHE A 47 -6.43 -3.56 -6.96
C PHE A 47 -7.69 -3.87 -6.15
N VAL A 48 -8.07 -2.99 -5.22
CA VAL A 48 -9.25 -3.16 -4.37
C VAL A 48 -10.54 -3.12 -5.20
N GLU A 49 -10.66 -2.23 -6.19
CA GLU A 49 -11.82 -2.16 -7.07
C GLU A 49 -12.03 -3.43 -7.91
N LEU A 50 -10.94 -4.04 -8.41
CA LEU A 50 -11.00 -5.35 -9.08
C LEU A 50 -11.46 -6.44 -8.12
N CYS A 51 -10.98 -6.41 -6.88
CA CYS A 51 -11.43 -7.32 -5.86
C CYS A 51 -12.90 -7.08 -5.52
N LEU A 52 -13.42 -5.86 -5.46
CA LEU A 52 -14.78 -5.61 -4.95
C LEU A 52 -15.86 -5.54 -6.05
N GLN A 53 -15.62 -6.12 -7.23
CA GLN A 53 -16.66 -6.25 -8.27
C GLN A 53 -17.88 -7.00 -7.73
N ARG A 54 -19.07 -6.41 -7.93
CA ARG A 54 -20.35 -6.99 -7.51
C ARG A 54 -20.67 -8.29 -8.26
N ASP A 55 -20.27 -8.33 -9.53
CA ASP A 55 -20.39 -9.50 -10.39
C ASP A 55 -19.17 -10.42 -10.18
N PRO A 56 -19.34 -11.63 -9.63
CA PRO A 56 -18.22 -12.52 -9.31
C PRO A 56 -17.45 -12.97 -10.55
N GLU A 57 -18.10 -13.11 -11.71
CA GLU A 57 -17.47 -13.55 -12.95
C GLU A 57 -16.48 -12.51 -13.51
N LYS A 58 -16.62 -11.25 -13.08
CA LYS A 58 -15.69 -10.16 -13.43
C LYS A 58 -14.52 -10.04 -12.46
N ARG A 59 -14.56 -10.74 -11.32
CA ARG A 59 -13.46 -10.72 -10.35
C ARG A 59 -12.31 -11.60 -10.88
N PRO A 60 -11.09 -11.06 -11.02
CA PRO A 60 -9.95 -11.85 -11.45
C PRO A 60 -9.59 -12.94 -10.41
N SER A 61 -9.04 -14.05 -10.89
CA SER A 61 -8.50 -15.10 -10.03
C SER A 61 -7.26 -14.62 -9.26
N ALA A 62 -6.87 -15.36 -8.21
CA ALA A 62 -5.66 -15.07 -7.45
C ALA A 62 -4.39 -15.10 -8.33
N SER A 63 -4.31 -16.05 -9.28
CA SER A 63 -3.19 -16.15 -10.21
C SER A 63 -3.13 -14.99 -11.20
N ALA A 64 -4.25 -14.37 -11.55
CA ALA A 64 -4.27 -13.14 -12.35
C ALA A 64 -3.89 -11.91 -11.50
N LEU A 65 -4.36 -11.85 -10.24
CA LEU A 65 -4.11 -10.73 -9.34
C LEU A 65 -2.64 -10.59 -8.92
N ILE A 66 -1.88 -11.68 -8.81
CA ILE A 66 -0.47 -11.61 -8.39
C ILE A 66 0.39 -10.76 -9.34
N GLY A 67 0.01 -10.66 -10.61
CA GLY A 67 0.67 -9.83 -11.62
C GLY A 67 0.26 -8.36 -11.62
N HIS A 68 -0.66 -7.96 -10.74
CA HIS A 68 -1.16 -6.58 -10.68
C HIS A 68 -0.04 -5.59 -10.32
N SER A 69 -0.07 -4.39 -10.91
CA SER A 69 0.95 -3.35 -10.70
C SER A 69 1.14 -2.95 -9.23
N PHE A 70 0.12 -3.17 -8.38
CA PHE A 70 0.23 -3.00 -6.94
C PHE A 70 1.37 -3.82 -6.33
N PHE A 71 1.61 -5.06 -6.78
CA PHE A 71 2.65 -5.91 -6.21
C PHE A 71 4.05 -5.62 -6.77
N LYS A 72 4.16 -4.88 -7.88
CA LYS A 72 5.46 -4.50 -8.47
C LYS A 72 6.32 -3.61 -7.56
N GLN A 73 5.71 -2.99 -6.53
CA GLN A 73 6.45 -2.23 -5.52
C GLN A 73 7.27 -3.11 -4.57
N ILE A 74 6.97 -4.42 -4.50
CA ILE A 74 7.66 -5.36 -3.61
C ILE A 74 8.98 -5.80 -4.25
N LYS A 75 10.09 -5.22 -3.78
CA LYS A 75 11.45 -5.49 -4.29
C LYS A 75 12.27 -6.44 -3.42
N ARG A 76 11.89 -6.57 -2.15
CA ARG A 76 12.59 -7.38 -1.14
C ARG A 76 11.72 -8.55 -0.74
N ARG A 77 12.35 -9.62 -0.24
CA ARG A 77 11.59 -10.76 0.30
C ARG A 77 10.75 -10.30 1.49
N PRO A 78 9.53 -10.83 1.66
CA PRO A 78 8.67 -10.46 2.80
C PRO A 78 9.37 -10.62 4.16
N SER A 79 10.17 -11.68 4.33
CA SER A 79 10.95 -11.94 5.54
C SER A 79 11.95 -10.83 5.90
N GLU A 80 12.35 -10.00 4.94
CA GLU A 80 13.33 -8.93 5.12
C GLU A 80 12.67 -7.55 5.27
N ALA A 81 11.52 -7.33 4.64
CA ALA A 81 10.86 -6.01 4.60
C ALA A 81 9.71 -5.86 5.60
N LEU A 82 8.98 -6.94 5.89
CA LEU A 82 7.82 -6.89 6.79
C LEU A 82 8.16 -6.53 8.24
N PRO A 83 9.26 -7.02 8.85
CA PRO A 83 9.57 -6.67 10.23
C PRO A 83 9.74 -5.17 10.46
N GLU A 84 10.28 -4.46 9.47
CA GLU A 84 10.41 -3.00 9.50
C GLU A 84 9.06 -2.30 9.36
N LEU A 85 8.19 -2.78 8.46
CA LEU A 85 6.86 -2.22 8.23
C LEU A 85 5.92 -2.39 9.43
N PHE A 86 6.09 -3.47 10.20
CA PHE A 86 5.28 -3.72 11.38
C PHE A 86 5.68 -2.89 12.59
N ARG A 87 6.82 -2.18 12.58
CA ARG A 87 7.22 -1.36 13.73
C ARG A 87 6.11 -0.36 14.09
N PRO A 88 5.79 -0.22 15.39
CA PRO A 88 6.50 -0.75 16.55
C PRO A 88 6.09 -2.18 17.00
N ILE A 89 5.19 -2.84 16.27
CA ILE A 89 4.64 -4.15 16.63
C ILE A 89 5.70 -5.24 16.49
N THR A 90 6.00 -5.93 17.59
CA THR A 90 6.90 -7.09 17.62
C THR A 90 6.13 -8.41 17.72
N PRO A 91 6.61 -9.49 17.10
CA PRO A 91 5.99 -10.80 17.26
C PRO A 91 6.04 -11.24 18.74
N ILE A 92 4.97 -11.85 19.23
CA ILE A 92 4.93 -12.42 20.60
C ILE A 92 6.00 -13.50 20.77
N THR A 93 6.31 -14.23 19.68
CA THR A 93 7.35 -15.26 19.67
C THR A 93 8.78 -14.71 19.73
N GLY A 94 8.97 -13.40 19.58
CA GLY A 94 10.24 -12.70 19.69
C GLY A 94 10.66 -12.49 21.15
N PHE A 95 10.53 -13.51 21.99
CA PHE A 95 11.07 -13.50 23.35
C PHE A 95 12.60 -13.42 23.24
N GLU A 96 13.11 -12.20 23.12
CA GLU A 96 14.49 -11.88 23.42
C GLU A 96 14.66 -12.11 24.92
N SER A 97 14.86 -13.37 25.32
CA SER A 97 15.33 -13.81 26.63
C SER A 97 14.93 -12.89 27.80
N THR A 98 13.64 -12.57 27.97
CA THR A 98 13.18 -12.21 29.30
C THR A 98 13.37 -13.46 30.13
N GLN A 99 14.16 -13.31 31.20
CA GLN A 99 14.59 -14.37 32.10
C GLN A 99 13.41 -15.32 32.36
N PRO A 100 13.58 -16.66 32.40
CA PRO A 100 12.47 -17.63 32.45
C PRO A 100 11.36 -17.35 33.51
N GLN A 101 11.66 -16.53 34.51
CA GLN A 101 10.75 -16.03 35.54
C GLN A 101 9.65 -15.09 35.00
N ASP A 102 9.94 -14.29 33.97
CA ASP A 102 8.99 -13.31 33.41
C ASP A 102 7.96 -13.96 32.50
N ILE A 103 8.32 -15.03 31.79
CA ILE A 103 7.35 -15.75 30.94
C ILE A 103 6.33 -16.45 31.83
N ALA A 104 6.77 -17.09 32.92
CA ALA A 104 5.87 -17.74 33.87
C ALA A 104 4.91 -16.75 34.52
N SER A 105 5.39 -15.54 34.90
CA SER A 105 4.54 -14.50 35.48
C SER A 105 3.56 -13.90 34.47
N VAL A 106 3.98 -13.71 33.22
CA VAL A 106 3.10 -13.26 32.13
C VAL A 106 2.05 -14.32 31.82
N LEU A 107 2.43 -15.58 31.69
CA LEU A 107 1.48 -16.68 31.43
C LEU A 107 0.48 -16.85 32.58
N ALA A 108 0.94 -16.77 33.84
CA ALA A 108 0.05 -16.81 35.00
C ALA A 108 -0.90 -15.60 35.05
N SER A 109 -0.42 -14.41 34.65
CA SER A 109 -1.26 -13.21 34.55
C SER A 109 -2.32 -13.34 33.45
N LEU A 110 -1.95 -13.93 32.31
CA LEU A 110 -2.88 -14.20 31.21
C LEU A 110 -3.91 -15.27 31.61
N GLU A 111 -3.47 -16.36 32.23
CA GLU A 111 -4.35 -17.42 32.75
C GLU A 111 -5.35 -16.87 33.76
N SER A 112 -4.89 -16.03 34.69
CA SER A 112 -5.77 -15.35 35.65
C SER A 112 -6.73 -14.35 34.98
N GLY A 113 -6.34 -13.75 33.86
CA GLY A 113 -7.22 -12.87 33.07
C GLY A 113 -8.32 -13.65 32.35
N LEU A 114 -7.96 -14.80 31.77
CA LEU A 114 -8.90 -15.69 31.09
C LEU A 114 -9.88 -16.37 32.06
N SER A 115 -9.43 -16.76 33.26
CA SER A 115 -10.32 -17.37 34.27
C SER A 115 -11.34 -16.40 34.86
N HIS A 116 -11.09 -15.10 34.75
CA HIS A 116 -12.01 -14.04 35.18
C HIS A 116 -13.04 -13.66 34.10
N MET A 117 -12.87 -14.12 32.85
CA MET A 117 -13.85 -13.87 31.81
C MET A 117 -15.02 -14.85 31.95
N ASP A 118 -16.09 -14.40 32.61
CA ASP A 118 -17.39 -15.08 32.56
C ASP A 118 -17.98 -14.86 31.16
N VAL A 119 -18.36 -15.95 30.49
CA VAL A 119 -18.99 -15.89 29.17
C VAL A 119 -20.48 -15.93 29.42
N ASP A 120 -21.14 -14.78 29.32
CA ASP A 120 -22.60 -14.73 29.37
C ASP A 120 -23.18 -15.69 28.32
N ASP A 121 -24.09 -16.56 28.75
CA ASP A 121 -24.77 -17.50 27.87
C ASP A 121 -25.61 -16.69 26.87
N TRP A 122 -25.35 -16.88 25.58
CA TRP A 122 -26.09 -16.18 24.53
C TRP A 122 -27.53 -16.68 24.51
N ASP A 123 -28.49 -15.87 24.98
CA ASP A 123 -29.91 -16.17 24.91
C ASP A 123 -30.41 -15.96 23.46
N PHE A 124 -30.51 -17.06 22.70
CA PHE A 124 -30.94 -17.10 21.30
C PHE A 124 -32.44 -17.35 21.14
#